data_AF-A0A6C0CS12-F1
#
_entry.id   AF-A0A6C0CS12-F1
#
_cell.length_a   1.000
_cell.length_b   1.000
_cell.length_c   1.000
_cell.angle_alpha   90.00
_cell.angle_beta   90.00
_cell.angle_gamma   90.00
#
_symmetry.space_group_name_H-M   'P 1'
#
loop_
_entity.id
_entity.type
_entity.pdbx_description
1 polymer ?
#
loop_
_entity_poly.entity_id
_entity_poly.type
_entity_poly.pdbx_seq_one_letter_code
_entity_poly.pdbx_strand_id
1 'polypeptide(L)'
;MEIMDEPTVIPFSNMLNGLNTILFQPPNPILQDILAKYPCFQEKTENRFGTYSKWNHGTHLSKKISNQSSLRERPKIGNKDISKEAILKKELQSLLNKLTHQNYDILLKQLKRHFHIDHMELFMGILWNAIQLQPDFQELYIHMLQQIYHSIQDEWVVLLNTKWNTIWMQYMEHHQWKLPYDLVERSHNYNDFCDYVKEKKRLISVSQAWARLINLGMIQTEPFYLLSQILQHIHRDMQIENPIHSMCIECYIEQSKEYYKTLRTNLQKKIPDNVYRNILDIKLLDLPKSCYFKVVDFIELIEKNEIPTLRKNNSIYELEDDGL
;
A
#
# COMPACT_ATOMS: atom_id res chain seq x y z
N MET A 1 41.35 -32.58 -8.71
CA MET A 1 41.23 -32.92 -7.27
C MET A 1 41.17 -31.58 -6.56
N GLU A 2 39.96 -31.02 -6.44
CA GLU A 2 39.74 -29.70 -5.85
C GLU A 2 39.75 -29.83 -4.33
N ILE A 3 40.58 -29.02 -3.68
CA ILE A 3 40.63 -28.89 -2.23
C ILE A 3 39.43 -28.01 -1.85
N MET A 4 38.41 -28.59 -1.23
CA MET A 4 37.34 -27.81 -0.62
C MET A 4 37.85 -27.30 0.73
N ASP A 5 37.96 -25.98 0.86
CA ASP A 5 38.28 -25.33 2.13
C ASP A 5 37.14 -25.57 3.14
N GLU A 6 37.50 -26.06 4.33
CA GLU A 6 36.55 -26.26 5.41
C GLU A 6 35.98 -24.92 5.91
N PRO A 7 34.68 -24.86 6.23
CA PRO A 7 34.03 -23.64 6.71
C PRO A 7 34.65 -23.19 8.04
N THR A 8 35.19 -21.98 8.06
CA THR A 8 35.75 -21.37 9.26
C THR A 8 34.64 -21.04 10.27
N VAL A 9 34.55 -21.82 11.34
CA VAL A 9 33.63 -21.54 12.46
C VAL A 9 34.22 -20.43 13.30
N ILE A 10 33.64 -19.23 13.25
CA ILE A 10 34.01 -18.11 14.12
C ILE A 10 33.34 -18.31 15.48
N PRO A 11 34.10 -18.42 16.59
CA PRO A 11 33.52 -18.54 17.92
C PRO A 11 32.67 -17.31 18.28
N PHE A 12 31.49 -17.53 18.86
CA PHE A 12 30.55 -16.46 19.25
C PHE A 12 31.18 -15.41 20.18
N SER A 13 32.16 -15.81 20.99
CA SER A 13 32.95 -14.91 21.84
C SER A 13 33.74 -13.86 21.05
N ASN A 14 34.20 -14.18 19.84
CA ASN A 14 34.93 -13.25 18.98
C ASN A 14 34.00 -12.23 18.32
N MET A 15 32.73 -12.58 18.06
CA MET A 15 31.71 -11.63 17.58
C MET A 15 31.36 -10.58 18.63
N LEU A 16 31.25 -10.98 19.90
CA LEU A 16 30.94 -10.06 21.01
C LEU A 16 32.09 -9.08 21.30
N ASN A 17 33.34 -9.52 21.17
CA ASN A 17 34.50 -8.63 21.33
C ASN A 17 34.62 -7.60 20.19
N GLY A 18 34.23 -7.97 18.96
CA GLY A 18 34.13 -7.03 17.83
C GLY A 18 33.11 -5.92 18.07
N LEU A 19 31.95 -6.25 18.63
CA LEU A 19 30.89 -5.27 18.94
C LEU A 19 31.28 -4.30 20.07
N ASN A 20 31.98 -4.78 21.10
CA ASN A 20 32.48 -3.91 22.16
C ASN A 20 33.53 -2.92 21.65
N THR A 21 34.33 -3.29 20.64
CA THR A 21 35.35 -2.38 20.08
C THR A 21 34.72 -1.27 19.23
N ILE A 22 33.56 -1.51 18.61
CA ILE A 22 32.82 -0.51 17.82
C ILE A 22 32.11 0.52 18.72
N LEU A 23 31.73 0.13 19.94
CA LEU A 23 30.97 0.99 20.86
C LEU A 23 31.83 2.01 21.63
N PHE A 24 33.16 1.94 21.56
CA PHE A 24 34.07 2.84 22.30
C PHE A 24 35.00 3.68 21.42
N GLN A 25 34.75 3.77 20.11
CA GLN A 25 35.48 4.75 19.30
C GLN A 25 34.96 6.17 19.58
N PRO A 26 35.84 7.18 19.65
CA PRO A 26 35.42 8.58 19.73
C PRO A 26 34.53 8.90 18.51
N PRO A 27 33.43 9.65 18.70
CA PRO A 27 32.47 9.90 17.63
C PRO A 27 33.17 10.57 16.44
N ASN A 28 32.96 9.99 15.25
CA ASN A 28 33.49 10.50 14.00
C ASN A 28 33.12 12.00 13.84
N PRO A 29 34.08 12.90 13.58
CA PRO A 29 33.84 14.34 13.49
C PRO A 29 32.84 14.70 12.38
N ILE A 30 32.80 13.94 11.29
CA ILE A 30 31.82 14.12 10.20
C ILE A 30 30.40 13.81 10.70
N LEU A 31 30.26 12.79 11.56
CA LEU A 31 28.98 12.43 12.15
C LEU A 31 28.53 13.53 13.12
N GLN A 32 29.44 14.13 13.88
CA GLN A 32 29.12 15.26 14.76
C GLN A 32 28.63 16.48 13.99
N ASP A 33 29.23 16.81 12.85
CA ASP A 33 28.76 17.91 11.99
C ASP A 33 27.37 17.63 11.39
N ILE A 34 27.11 16.38 11.01
CA ILE A 34 25.77 15.95 10.54
C ILE A 34 24.75 16.06 11.68
N LEU A 35 25.07 15.55 12.88
CA LEU A 35 24.20 15.62 14.06
C LEU A 35 23.97 17.07 14.53
N ALA A 36 24.95 17.97 14.35
CA ALA A 36 24.82 19.40 14.63
C ALA A 36 23.91 20.09 13.61
N LYS A 37 23.98 19.69 12.34
CA LYS A 37 23.25 20.30 11.21
C LYS A 37 21.79 19.85 11.13
N TYR A 38 21.45 18.67 11.64
CA TYR A 38 20.11 18.09 11.55
C TYR A 38 19.50 17.88 12.95
N PRO A 39 18.62 18.81 13.42
CA PRO A 39 18.05 18.77 14.78
C PRO A 39 17.26 17.50 15.10
N CYS A 40 16.79 16.77 14.09
CA CYS A 40 16.07 15.51 14.24
C CYS A 40 16.91 14.37 14.83
N PHE A 41 18.25 14.48 14.81
CA PHE A 41 19.13 13.51 15.47
C PHE A 41 19.61 13.96 16.86
N GLN A 42 19.22 15.17 17.30
CA GLN A 42 19.47 15.68 18.64
C GLN A 42 18.30 15.40 19.59
N GLU A 43 17.47 14.41 19.29
CA GLU A 43 16.42 13.99 20.21
C GLU A 43 17.07 13.56 21.54
N LYS A 44 16.93 14.43 22.54
CA LYS A 44 17.45 14.23 23.89
C LYS A 44 17.06 12.84 24.37
N THR A 45 18.07 12.04 24.65
CA THR A 45 17.97 10.73 25.32
C THR A 45 17.44 10.79 26.76
N GLU A 46 16.82 11.89 27.18
CA GLU A 46 16.30 12.11 28.53
C GLU A 46 14.86 11.61 28.73
N ASN A 47 14.15 11.15 27.70
CA ASN A 47 12.78 10.63 27.83
C ASN A 47 12.62 9.16 27.41
N ARG A 48 13.57 8.29 27.77
CA ARG A 48 13.27 6.85 27.88
C ARG A 48 12.55 6.67 29.22
N PHE A 49 11.23 6.42 29.16
CA PHE A 49 10.26 6.36 30.27
C PHE A 49 9.62 7.70 30.68
N GLY A 50 8.76 8.29 29.85
CA GLY A 50 7.92 9.40 30.33
C GLY A 50 7.07 10.12 29.29
N THR A 51 5.83 9.65 29.16
CA THR A 51 4.61 10.43 28.86
C THR A 51 4.53 11.28 27.58
N TYR A 52 3.72 10.79 26.64
CA TYR A 52 2.84 11.59 25.79
C TYR A 52 2.09 12.65 26.64
N SER A 53 2.37 13.93 26.45
CA SER A 53 1.60 15.01 27.08
C SER A 53 1.16 16.05 26.05
N LYS A 54 -0.03 15.84 25.48
CA LYS A 54 -0.94 16.92 25.07
C LYS A 54 -2.37 16.55 25.45
N TRP A 55 -2.63 16.55 26.76
CA TRP A 55 -3.94 16.84 27.32
C TRP A 55 -3.72 17.92 28.37
N ASN A 56 -4.05 19.16 28.01
CA ASN A 56 -4.07 20.28 28.91
C ASN A 56 -5.19 20.07 29.94
N HIS A 57 -4.83 19.85 31.21
CA HIS A 57 -5.74 20.13 32.31
C HIS A 57 -5.21 21.33 33.08
N GLY A 58 -6.07 22.34 33.17
CA GLY A 58 -5.83 23.55 33.94
C GLY A 58 -5.45 23.24 35.38
N THR A 59 -4.55 24.05 35.88
CA THR A 59 -4.10 24.14 37.26
C THR A 59 -5.28 24.25 38.23
N HIS A 60 -5.58 23.16 38.95
CA HIS A 60 -6.32 23.25 40.21
C HIS A 60 -5.38 22.92 41.36
N LEU A 61 -5.18 23.93 42.21
CA LEU A 61 -4.42 23.88 43.45
C LEU A 61 -4.84 22.69 44.32
N SER A 62 -3.82 21.97 44.80
CA SER A 62 -3.95 20.92 45.80
C SER A 62 -4.41 21.50 47.15
N LYS A 63 -5.66 21.27 47.53
CA LYS A 63 -6.05 21.22 48.95
C LYS A 63 -5.99 19.78 49.42
N LYS A 64 -5.10 19.53 50.39
CA LYS A 64 -5.03 18.30 51.18
C LYS A 64 -6.39 18.03 51.81
N ILE A 65 -7.03 16.92 51.44
CA ILE A 65 -8.15 16.35 52.19
C ILE A 65 -7.73 14.94 52.62
N SER A 66 -7.89 14.69 53.90
CA SER A 66 -7.43 13.52 54.63
C SER A 66 -8.09 12.22 54.17
N ASN A 67 -7.30 11.15 54.24
CA ASN A 67 -7.76 9.77 54.18
C ASN A 67 -8.86 9.52 55.21
N GLN A 68 -10.08 9.26 54.75
CA GLN A 68 -11.05 8.34 55.34
C GLN A 68 -12.33 8.34 54.49
N SER A 69 -12.47 7.35 53.61
CA SER A 69 -13.77 6.73 53.31
C SER A 69 -13.57 5.59 52.31
N SER A 70 -14.07 4.42 52.69
CA SER A 70 -14.44 3.24 51.90
C SER A 70 -13.68 2.97 50.60
N LEU A 71 -13.15 1.76 50.48
CA LEU A 71 -12.95 1.05 49.20
C LEU A 71 -14.26 1.03 48.38
N ARG A 72 -14.62 2.15 47.78
CA ARG A 72 -15.45 2.17 46.58
C ARG A 72 -14.49 1.79 45.48
N GLU A 73 -14.60 0.55 44.99
CA GLU A 73 -14.16 0.25 43.64
C GLU A 73 -14.54 1.45 42.78
N ARG A 74 -13.55 2.05 42.10
CA ARG A 74 -13.86 2.98 41.02
C ARG A 74 -14.95 2.29 40.20
N PRO A 75 -16.12 2.90 39.96
CA PRO A 75 -17.09 2.29 39.10
C PRO A 75 -16.33 1.96 37.82
N LYS A 76 -16.12 0.66 37.55
CA LYS A 76 -15.76 0.21 36.22
C LYS A 76 -16.77 0.94 35.37
N ILE A 77 -16.31 1.82 34.49
CA ILE A 77 -17.14 2.44 33.47
C ILE A 77 -17.63 1.23 32.68
N GLY A 78 -18.74 0.67 33.15
CA GLY A 78 -19.35 -0.53 32.65
C GLY A 78 -19.75 -0.17 31.24
N ASN A 79 -19.19 -0.94 30.31
CA ASN A 79 -19.49 -0.94 28.90
C ASN A 79 -20.86 -0.32 28.62
N LYS A 80 -20.86 0.90 28.04
CA LYS A 80 -21.96 1.28 27.14
C LYS A 80 -22.19 0.08 26.24
N ASP A 81 -23.42 -0.41 26.16
CA ASP A 81 -23.82 -1.56 25.35
C ASP A 81 -23.05 -1.57 24.02
N ILE A 82 -21.96 -2.36 23.97
CA ILE A 82 -21.11 -2.42 22.78
C ILE A 82 -21.93 -3.21 21.78
N SER A 83 -22.29 -2.57 20.67
CA SER A 83 -23.10 -3.23 19.65
C SER A 83 -22.41 -4.51 19.16
N LYS A 84 -23.19 -5.51 18.76
CA LYS A 84 -22.66 -6.75 18.17
C LYS A 84 -21.73 -6.45 16.99
N GLU A 85 -22.06 -5.42 16.20
CA GLU A 85 -21.22 -4.93 15.11
C GLU A 85 -19.88 -4.38 15.58
N ALA A 86 -19.83 -3.64 16.69
CA ALA A 86 -18.57 -3.13 17.22
C ALA A 86 -17.65 -4.25 17.74
N ILE A 87 -18.24 -5.29 18.34
CA ILE A 87 -17.50 -6.51 18.73
C ILE A 87 -16.96 -7.21 17.48
N LEU A 88 -17.84 -7.47 16.51
CA LEU A 88 -17.46 -8.12 15.25
C LEU A 88 -16.38 -7.34 14.50
N LYS A 89 -16.49 -6.01 14.44
CA LYS A 89 -15.48 -5.13 13.84
C LYS A 89 -14.11 -5.33 14.49
N LYS A 90 -14.07 -5.35 15.82
CA LYS A 90 -12.83 -5.55 16.59
C LYS A 90 -12.24 -6.95 16.37
N GLU A 91 -13.09 -7.97 16.30
CA GLU A 91 -12.67 -9.35 16.04
C GLU A 91 -12.08 -9.49 14.62
N LEU A 92 -12.80 -9.02 13.60
CA LEU A 92 -12.32 -9.03 12.21
C LEU A 92 -11.01 -8.28 12.06
N GLN A 93 -10.89 -7.08 12.63
CA GLN A 93 -9.64 -6.31 12.58
C GLN A 93 -8.48 -7.05 13.28
N SER A 94 -8.75 -7.69 14.42
CA SER A 94 -7.76 -8.50 15.16
C SER A 94 -7.28 -9.70 14.35
N LEU A 95 -8.19 -10.37 13.63
CA LEU A 95 -7.86 -11.49 12.75
C LEU A 95 -6.99 -11.03 11.57
N LEU A 96 -7.35 -9.94 10.90
CA LEU A 96 -6.55 -9.39 9.79
C LEU A 96 -5.16 -8.94 10.24
N ASN A 97 -5.05 -8.26 11.39
CA ASN A 97 -3.76 -7.81 11.92
C ASN A 97 -2.82 -8.96 12.31
N LYS A 98 -3.37 -10.16 12.56
CA LYS A 98 -2.58 -11.36 12.87
C LYS A 98 -2.32 -12.21 11.64
N LEU A 99 -2.87 -11.85 10.48
CA LEU A 99 -2.77 -12.65 9.27
C LEU A 99 -1.33 -12.66 8.76
N THR A 100 -0.78 -13.86 8.62
CA THR A 100 0.55 -14.12 8.08
C THR A 100 0.49 -15.37 7.21
N HIS A 101 1.53 -15.61 6.40
CA HIS A 101 1.63 -16.85 5.64
C HIS A 101 1.63 -18.11 6.54
N GLN A 102 2.20 -18.03 7.74
CA GLN A 102 2.35 -19.18 8.64
C GLN A 102 1.03 -19.62 9.29
N ASN A 103 0.12 -18.68 9.56
CA ASN A 103 -1.15 -18.95 10.24
C ASN A 103 -2.36 -18.75 9.33
N TYR A 104 -2.13 -18.60 8.02
CA TYR A 104 -3.14 -18.27 7.02
C TYR A 104 -4.36 -19.19 7.08
N ASP A 105 -4.17 -20.51 7.02
CA ASP A 105 -5.28 -21.48 6.97
C ASP A 105 -6.13 -21.46 8.25
N ILE A 106 -5.49 -21.24 9.40
CA ILE A 106 -6.17 -21.19 10.70
C ILE A 106 -7.05 -19.94 10.78
N LEU A 107 -6.49 -18.78 10.41
CA LEU A 107 -7.20 -17.50 10.46
C LEU A 107 -8.26 -17.39 9.36
N LEU A 108 -8.02 -17.94 8.18
CA LEU A 108 -9.02 -18.03 7.11
C LEU A 108 -10.25 -18.82 7.57
N LYS A 109 -10.06 -19.96 8.25
CA LYS A 109 -11.18 -20.74 8.82
C LYS A 109 -11.96 -19.95 9.85
N GLN A 110 -11.28 -19.16 10.69
CA GLN A 110 -11.95 -18.30 11.67
C GLN A 110 -12.73 -17.17 10.98
N LEU A 111 -12.12 -16.49 10.02
CA LEU A 111 -12.76 -15.42 9.23
C LEU A 111 -13.99 -15.91 8.48
N LYS A 112 -13.93 -17.10 7.85
CA LYS A 112 -15.08 -17.71 7.18
C LYS A 112 -16.27 -17.94 8.12
N ARG A 113 -16.05 -18.21 9.40
CA ARG A 113 -17.14 -18.35 10.39
C ARG A 113 -17.81 -17.02 10.75
N HIS A 114 -17.08 -15.91 10.62
CA HIS A 114 -17.59 -14.56 10.85
C HIS A 114 -18.21 -13.95 9.59
N PHE A 115 -18.04 -14.59 8.43
CA PHE A 115 -18.60 -14.10 7.18
C PHE A 115 -20.08 -14.46 7.09
N HIS A 116 -20.94 -13.46 7.27
CA HIS A 116 -22.40 -13.57 7.16
C HIS A 116 -22.94 -12.43 6.30
N ILE A 117 -24.02 -12.71 5.56
CA ILE A 117 -24.63 -11.75 4.63
C ILE A 117 -25.03 -10.44 5.32
N ASP A 118 -25.61 -10.53 6.52
CA ASP A 118 -26.05 -9.38 7.33
C ASP A 118 -24.90 -8.46 7.78
N HIS A 119 -23.66 -8.95 7.74
CA HIS A 119 -22.47 -8.21 8.17
C HIS A 119 -21.45 -8.02 7.04
N MET A 120 -21.84 -8.33 5.81
CA MET A 120 -20.98 -8.29 4.64
C MET A 120 -20.44 -6.88 4.38
N GLU A 121 -21.26 -5.83 4.53
CA GLU A 121 -20.81 -4.44 4.35
C GLU A 121 -19.71 -4.07 5.35
N LEU A 122 -19.88 -4.47 6.61
CA LEU A 122 -18.89 -4.26 7.65
C LEU A 122 -17.58 -5.01 7.33
N PHE A 123 -17.68 -6.28 6.93
CA PHE A 123 -16.53 -7.09 6.54
C PHE A 123 -15.75 -6.45 5.38
N MET A 124 -16.47 -6.05 4.34
CA MET A 124 -15.91 -5.41 3.15
C MET A 124 -15.23 -4.08 3.48
N GLY A 125 -15.86 -3.25 4.31
CA GLY A 125 -15.26 -2.00 4.77
C GLY A 125 -13.97 -2.21 5.57
N ILE A 126 -13.95 -3.19 6.48
CA ILE A 126 -12.75 -3.53 7.26
C ILE A 126 -11.65 -4.07 6.35
N LEU A 127 -11.98 -5.00 5.45
CA LEU A 127 -11.03 -5.59 4.52
C LEU A 127 -10.45 -4.54 3.58
N TRP A 128 -11.29 -3.67 3.01
CA TRP A 128 -10.84 -2.58 2.15
C TRP A 128 -9.89 -1.65 2.88
N ASN A 129 -10.22 -1.25 4.12
CA ASN A 129 -9.31 -0.44 4.94
C ASN A 129 -7.97 -1.15 5.20
N ALA A 130 -7.97 -2.45 5.47
CA ALA A 130 -6.74 -3.22 5.67
C ALA A 130 -5.88 -3.25 4.38
N ILE A 131 -6.51 -3.48 3.22
CA ILE A 131 -5.85 -3.44 1.91
C ILE A 131 -5.20 -2.09 1.63
N GLN A 132 -5.85 -0.98 2.01
CA GLN A 132 -5.32 0.37 1.79
C GLN A 132 -4.14 0.70 2.71
N LEU A 133 -4.20 0.26 3.98
CA LEU A 133 -3.22 0.65 5.01
C LEU A 133 -2.00 -0.27 5.08
N GLN A 134 -2.10 -1.50 4.55
CA GLN A 134 -1.07 -2.54 4.69
C GLN A 134 -0.71 -3.14 3.32
N PRO A 135 0.01 -2.39 2.45
CA PRO A 135 0.39 -2.83 1.11
C PRO A 135 1.14 -4.17 1.11
N ASP A 136 2.01 -4.39 2.10
CA ASP A 136 2.84 -5.61 2.18
C ASP A 136 2.01 -6.88 2.41
N PHE A 137 0.81 -6.75 2.98
CA PHE A 137 -0.11 -7.87 3.26
C PHE A 137 -1.24 -7.97 2.22
N GLN A 138 -1.25 -7.09 1.22
CA GLN A 138 -2.32 -6.98 0.25
C GLN A 138 -2.57 -8.30 -0.51
N GLU A 139 -1.51 -9.03 -0.86
CA GLU A 139 -1.65 -10.33 -1.55
C GLU A 139 -2.35 -11.38 -0.69
N LEU A 140 -2.04 -11.42 0.61
CA LEU A 140 -2.72 -12.29 1.57
C LEU A 140 -4.20 -11.93 1.68
N TYR A 141 -4.54 -10.65 1.75
CA TYR A 141 -5.93 -10.18 1.82
C TYR A 141 -6.72 -10.51 0.56
N ILE A 142 -6.11 -10.33 -0.61
CA ILE A 142 -6.73 -10.65 -1.90
C ILE A 142 -6.91 -12.16 -2.03
N HIS A 143 -5.92 -12.96 -1.67
CA HIS A 143 -6.04 -14.42 -1.71
C HIS A 143 -7.11 -14.93 -0.74
N MET A 144 -7.19 -14.35 0.45
CA MET A 144 -8.24 -14.64 1.43
C MET A 144 -9.63 -14.30 0.87
N LEU A 145 -9.78 -13.14 0.23
CA LEU A 145 -11.02 -12.75 -0.42
C LEU A 145 -11.41 -13.74 -1.52
N GLN A 146 -10.45 -14.14 -2.36
CA GLN A 146 -10.66 -15.16 -3.39
C GLN A 146 -11.16 -16.48 -2.74
N GLN A 147 -10.55 -16.93 -1.65
CA GLN A 147 -10.99 -18.15 -0.95
C GLN A 147 -12.37 -18.03 -0.32
N ILE A 148 -12.80 -16.83 0.08
CA ILE A 148 -14.17 -16.58 0.56
C ILE A 148 -15.15 -16.70 -0.61
N TYR A 149 -14.84 -16.07 -1.75
CA TYR A 149 -15.66 -16.13 -2.96
C TYR A 149 -15.94 -17.56 -3.44
N HIS A 150 -14.93 -18.44 -3.41
CA HIS A 150 -15.10 -19.85 -3.78
C HIS A 150 -15.94 -20.67 -2.79
N SER A 151 -16.23 -20.14 -1.59
CA SER A 151 -16.90 -20.86 -0.51
C SER A 151 -18.32 -20.39 -0.19
N ILE A 152 -18.79 -19.35 -0.87
CA ILE A 152 -20.12 -18.76 -0.66
C ILE A 152 -21.05 -19.12 -1.82
N GLN A 153 -22.35 -18.94 -1.61
CA GLN A 153 -23.37 -19.18 -2.63
C GLN A 153 -23.28 -18.14 -3.75
N ASP A 154 -23.65 -18.53 -4.98
CA ASP A 154 -23.55 -17.67 -6.17
C ASP A 154 -24.30 -16.33 -6.02
N GLU A 155 -25.46 -16.34 -5.36
CA GLU A 155 -26.23 -15.12 -5.07
C GLU A 155 -25.42 -14.11 -4.23
N TRP A 156 -24.60 -14.60 -3.29
CA TRP A 156 -23.76 -13.75 -2.44
C TRP A 156 -22.56 -13.21 -3.22
N VAL A 157 -22.05 -13.97 -4.19
CA VAL A 157 -21.00 -13.50 -5.11
C VAL A 157 -21.52 -12.32 -5.94
N VAL A 158 -22.73 -12.41 -6.48
CA VAL A 158 -23.36 -11.31 -7.25
C VAL A 158 -23.50 -10.06 -6.38
N LEU A 159 -23.94 -10.23 -5.13
CA LEU A 159 -24.10 -9.11 -4.21
C LEU A 159 -22.75 -8.46 -3.85
N LEU A 160 -21.72 -9.26 -3.55
CA LEU A 160 -20.37 -8.77 -3.29
C LEU A 160 -19.77 -8.03 -4.49
N ASN A 161 -19.91 -8.59 -5.69
CA ASN A 161 -19.48 -7.93 -6.92
C ASN A 161 -20.19 -6.59 -7.10
N THR A 162 -21.51 -6.54 -6.86
CA THR A 162 -22.27 -5.28 -6.92
C THR A 162 -21.72 -4.23 -5.95
N LYS A 163 -21.35 -4.65 -4.73
CA LYS A 163 -20.73 -3.77 -3.74
C LYS A 163 -19.34 -3.30 -4.15
N TRP A 164 -18.47 -4.18 -4.65
CA TRP A 164 -17.16 -3.77 -5.15
C TRP A 164 -17.26 -2.80 -6.31
N ASN A 165 -18.15 -3.05 -7.26
CA ASN A 165 -18.40 -2.14 -8.37
C ASN A 165 -18.90 -0.78 -7.87
N THR A 166 -19.76 -0.75 -6.84
CA THR A 166 -20.20 0.52 -6.23
C THR A 166 -19.02 1.31 -5.63
N ILE A 167 -18.16 0.65 -4.86
CA ILE A 167 -16.96 1.29 -4.26
C ILE A 167 -16.01 1.76 -5.37
N TRP A 168 -15.81 0.96 -6.41
CA TRP A 168 -15.01 1.32 -7.58
C TRP A 168 -15.57 2.56 -8.29
N MET A 169 -16.87 2.60 -8.56
CA MET A 169 -17.51 3.74 -9.21
C MET A 169 -17.35 5.02 -8.36
N GLN A 170 -17.55 4.94 -7.05
CA GLN A 170 -17.30 6.06 -6.14
C GLN A 170 -15.84 6.50 -6.14
N TYR A 171 -14.89 5.56 -6.20
CA TYR A 171 -13.45 5.86 -6.30
C TYR A 171 -13.13 6.62 -7.59
N MET A 172 -13.71 6.21 -8.71
CA MET A 172 -13.51 6.84 -10.01
C MET A 172 -14.20 8.21 -10.10
N GLU A 173 -15.45 8.32 -9.68
CA GLU A 173 -16.27 9.55 -9.73
C GLU A 173 -15.69 10.66 -8.86
N HIS A 174 -15.28 10.33 -7.63
CA HIS A 174 -14.67 11.30 -6.72
C HIS A 174 -13.17 11.50 -6.98
N HIS A 175 -12.63 10.92 -8.05
CA HIS A 175 -11.22 11.05 -8.43
C HIS A 175 -10.25 10.73 -7.28
N GLN A 176 -10.56 9.72 -6.47
CA GLN A 176 -9.75 9.34 -5.29
C GLN A 176 -8.37 8.77 -5.65
N TRP A 177 -8.11 8.57 -6.94
CA TRP A 177 -6.82 8.25 -7.52
C TRP A 177 -5.90 9.47 -7.70
N LYS A 178 -6.44 10.70 -7.62
CA LYS A 178 -5.66 11.93 -7.75
C LYS A 178 -4.86 12.24 -6.49
N LEU A 179 -3.67 12.78 -6.69
CA LEU A 179 -2.89 13.35 -5.62
C LEU A 179 -3.45 14.75 -5.28
N PRO A 180 -3.73 15.06 -4.00
CA PRO A 180 -4.18 16.39 -3.62
C PRO A 180 -3.11 17.45 -3.93
N TYR A 181 -3.45 18.47 -4.71
CA TYR A 181 -2.50 19.51 -5.15
C TYR A 181 -1.94 20.32 -3.99
N ASP A 182 -2.77 20.61 -2.99
CA ASP A 182 -2.40 21.34 -1.78
C ASP A 182 -1.34 20.60 -0.95
N LEU A 183 -1.27 19.27 -1.05
CA LEU A 183 -0.24 18.46 -0.40
C LEU A 183 1.12 18.62 -1.08
N VAL A 184 1.11 18.79 -2.41
CA VAL A 184 2.33 19.00 -3.20
C VAL A 184 2.88 20.41 -3.00
N GLU A 185 2.01 21.43 -3.04
CA GLU A 185 2.41 22.83 -2.82
C GLU A 185 3.03 23.05 -1.44
N ARG A 186 2.56 22.34 -0.41
CA ARG A 186 3.06 22.48 0.96
C ARG A 186 4.30 21.64 1.26
N SER A 187 4.69 20.74 0.36
CA SER A 187 5.76 19.74 0.57
C SER A 187 7.19 20.30 0.70
N HIS A 188 7.35 21.63 0.78
CA HIS A 188 8.64 22.29 0.99
C HIS A 188 9.23 22.05 2.40
N ASN A 189 8.40 21.72 3.39
CA ASN A 189 8.89 21.32 4.71
C ASN A 189 8.83 19.79 4.87
N TYR A 190 9.68 19.26 5.76
CA TYR A 190 9.86 17.82 5.93
C TYR A 190 8.58 17.07 6.33
N ASN A 191 7.74 17.67 7.19
CA ASN A 191 6.52 17.01 7.66
C ASN A 191 5.50 16.86 6.52
N ASP A 192 5.28 17.93 5.76
CA ASP A 192 4.37 17.90 4.61
C ASP A 192 4.91 17.01 3.49
N PHE A 193 6.24 16.99 3.29
CA PHE A 193 6.88 16.02 2.39
C PHE A 193 6.63 14.57 2.83
N CYS A 194 6.71 14.27 4.13
CA CYS A 194 6.40 12.94 4.64
C CYS A 194 4.94 12.55 4.36
N ASP A 195 4.01 13.49 4.48
CA ASP A 195 2.60 13.23 4.18
C ASP A 195 2.36 13.06 2.67
N TYR A 196 3.04 13.81 1.81
CA TYR A 196 3.11 13.55 0.36
C TYR A 196 3.58 12.12 0.07
N VAL A 197 4.69 11.69 0.68
CA VAL A 197 5.26 10.35 0.45
C VAL A 197 4.28 9.26 0.91
N LYS A 198 3.62 9.43 2.07
CA LYS A 198 2.60 8.49 2.56
C LYS A 198 1.43 8.40 1.59
N GLU A 199 0.94 9.54 1.12
CA GLU A 199 -0.22 9.59 0.22
C GLU A 199 0.11 9.00 -1.15
N LYS A 200 1.29 9.30 -1.70
CA LYS A 200 1.80 8.66 -2.93
C LYS A 200 1.84 7.14 -2.80
N LYS A 201 2.40 6.62 -1.70
CA LYS A 201 2.44 5.16 -1.43
C LYS A 201 1.04 4.57 -1.32
N ARG A 202 0.12 5.27 -0.65
CA ARG A 202 -1.29 4.86 -0.52
C ARG A 202 -1.95 4.77 -1.90
N LEU A 203 -1.80 5.78 -2.74
CA LEU A 203 -2.39 5.81 -4.09
C LEU A 203 -1.89 4.66 -4.98
N ILE A 204 -0.58 4.39 -4.96
CA ILE A 204 0.03 3.26 -5.69
C ILE A 204 -0.54 1.93 -5.17
N SER A 205 -0.55 1.73 -3.85
CA SER A 205 -1.11 0.52 -3.21
C SER A 205 -2.58 0.29 -3.57
N VAL A 206 -3.39 1.35 -3.52
CA VAL A 206 -4.83 1.29 -3.86
C VAL A 206 -5.01 0.90 -5.32
N SER A 207 -4.23 1.45 -6.24
CA SER A 207 -4.29 1.07 -7.64
C SER A 207 -3.91 -0.40 -7.84
N GLN A 208 -2.84 -0.88 -7.19
CA GLN A 208 -2.49 -2.30 -7.22
C GLN A 208 -3.62 -3.17 -6.65
N ALA A 209 -4.34 -2.72 -5.61
CA ALA A 209 -5.52 -3.42 -5.09
C ALA A 209 -6.58 -3.60 -6.17
N TRP A 210 -6.92 -2.50 -6.85
CA TRP A 210 -7.93 -2.50 -7.89
C TRP A 210 -7.54 -3.39 -9.05
N ALA A 211 -6.29 -3.35 -9.50
CA ALA A 211 -5.78 -4.26 -10.52
C ALA A 211 -5.96 -5.73 -10.13
N ARG A 212 -5.68 -6.10 -8.87
CA ARG A 212 -5.87 -7.47 -8.39
C ARG A 212 -7.36 -7.87 -8.38
N LEU A 213 -8.25 -7.00 -7.92
CA LEU A 213 -9.69 -7.26 -7.90
C LEU A 213 -10.26 -7.40 -9.32
N ILE A 214 -9.77 -6.60 -10.28
CA ILE A 214 -10.11 -6.72 -11.70
C ILE A 214 -9.61 -8.06 -12.28
N ASN A 215 -8.36 -8.45 -11.98
CA ASN A 215 -7.80 -9.73 -12.41
C ASN A 215 -8.58 -10.94 -11.89
N LEU A 216 -9.20 -10.81 -10.71
CA LEU A 216 -10.06 -11.84 -10.12
C LEU A 216 -11.50 -11.79 -10.66
N GLY A 217 -11.85 -10.85 -11.54
CA GLY A 217 -13.20 -10.69 -12.07
C GLY A 217 -14.22 -10.16 -11.06
N MET A 218 -13.77 -9.66 -9.90
CA MET A 218 -14.65 -9.11 -8.86
C MET A 218 -15.19 -7.72 -9.22
N ILE A 219 -14.50 -7.03 -10.14
CA ILE A 219 -14.89 -5.73 -10.69
C ILE A 219 -15.10 -5.89 -12.17
N GLN A 220 -16.27 -5.52 -12.66
CA GLN A 220 -16.65 -5.64 -14.05
C GLN A 220 -16.36 -4.31 -14.75
N THR A 221 -15.09 -4.09 -15.08
CA THR A 221 -14.63 -2.89 -15.78
C THR A 221 -13.57 -3.24 -16.82
N GLU A 222 -13.39 -2.37 -17.79
CA GLU A 222 -12.29 -2.49 -18.74
C GLU A 222 -10.95 -2.37 -17.99
N PRO A 223 -10.02 -3.34 -18.10
CA PRO A 223 -8.83 -3.37 -17.26
C PRO A 223 -7.99 -2.09 -17.34
N PHE A 224 -7.93 -1.48 -18.52
CA PHE A 224 -7.12 -0.28 -18.75
C PHE A 224 -7.88 1.04 -18.49
N TYR A 225 -9.07 0.99 -17.88
CA TYR A 225 -9.89 2.18 -17.66
C TYR A 225 -9.22 3.20 -16.74
N LEU A 226 -8.76 2.80 -15.54
CA LEU A 226 -8.05 3.70 -14.61
C LEU A 226 -6.78 4.27 -15.22
N LEU A 227 -5.99 3.42 -15.89
CA LEU A 227 -4.78 3.85 -16.60
C LEU A 227 -5.11 4.94 -17.64
N SER A 228 -6.17 4.75 -18.42
CA SER A 228 -6.64 5.74 -19.39
C SER A 228 -7.02 7.06 -18.73
N GLN A 229 -7.74 7.02 -17.60
CA GLN A 229 -8.16 8.22 -16.86
C GLN A 229 -6.96 9.00 -16.32
N ILE A 230 -5.97 8.30 -15.73
CA ILE A 230 -4.77 8.93 -15.19
C ILE A 230 -3.98 9.62 -16.31
N LEU A 231 -3.75 8.94 -17.44
CA LEU A 231 -2.96 9.48 -18.55
C LEU A 231 -3.66 10.66 -19.24
N GLN A 232 -4.98 10.57 -19.44
CA GLN A 232 -5.76 11.68 -19.98
C GLN A 232 -5.75 12.90 -19.07
N HIS A 233 -5.71 12.68 -17.74
CA HIS A 233 -5.61 13.76 -16.76
C HIS A 233 -4.27 14.49 -16.83
N ILE A 234 -3.16 13.76 -16.98
CA ILE A 234 -1.85 14.39 -17.21
C ILE A 234 -1.90 15.29 -18.45
N HIS A 235 -2.43 14.78 -19.57
CA HIS A 235 -2.54 15.56 -20.81
C HIS A 235 -3.40 16.81 -20.66
N ARG A 236 -4.57 16.67 -19.99
CA ARG A 236 -5.48 17.79 -19.76
C ARG A 236 -4.81 18.89 -18.94
N ASP A 237 -4.20 18.53 -17.82
CA ASP A 237 -3.64 19.52 -16.90
C ASP A 237 -2.33 20.14 -17.41
N MET A 238 -1.64 19.50 -18.37
CA MET A 238 -0.50 20.10 -19.07
C MET A 238 -0.90 21.17 -20.10
N GLN A 239 -2.15 21.20 -20.56
CA GLN A 239 -2.65 22.17 -21.55
C GLN A 239 -3.19 23.45 -20.90
N ILE A 240 -3.22 23.54 -19.57
CA ILE A 240 -3.75 24.69 -18.82
C ILE A 240 -2.60 25.67 -18.50
N GLU A 241 -2.91 26.97 -18.37
CA GLU A 241 -1.94 28.03 -18.03
C GLU A 241 -1.09 27.74 -16.77
N ASN A 242 -1.61 26.92 -15.85
CA ASN A 242 -0.87 26.40 -14.70
C ASN A 242 -0.57 24.91 -14.92
N PRO A 243 0.62 24.57 -15.45
CA PRO A 243 0.97 23.18 -15.72
C PRO A 243 1.01 22.37 -14.43
N ILE A 244 0.53 21.14 -14.51
CA ILE A 244 0.59 20.17 -13.43
C ILE A 244 2.02 20.05 -12.86
N HIS A 245 2.12 20.07 -11.52
CA HIS A 245 3.39 19.94 -10.84
C HIS A 245 4.05 18.58 -11.15
N SER A 246 5.35 18.59 -11.42
CA SER A 246 6.11 17.39 -11.82
C SER A 246 6.02 16.22 -10.83
N MET A 247 5.91 16.52 -9.52
CA MET A 247 5.68 15.50 -8.48
C MET A 247 4.33 14.78 -8.62
N CYS A 248 3.31 15.43 -9.16
CA CYS A 248 2.03 14.79 -9.49
C CYS A 248 2.20 13.85 -10.69
N ILE A 249 2.85 14.31 -11.76
CA ILE A 249 3.14 13.48 -12.94
C ILE A 249 3.94 12.24 -12.52
N GLU A 250 5.00 12.42 -11.72
CA GLU A 250 5.78 11.31 -11.18
C GLU A 250 4.91 10.31 -10.40
N CYS A 251 4.04 10.79 -9.51
CA CYS A 251 3.10 9.94 -8.77
C CYS A 251 2.19 9.15 -9.71
N TYR A 252 1.62 9.82 -10.71
CA TYR A 252 0.69 9.21 -11.67
C TYR A 252 1.35 8.18 -12.58
N ILE A 253 2.61 8.41 -12.99
CA ILE A 253 3.37 7.45 -13.79
C ILE A 253 3.73 6.22 -12.96
N GLU A 254 4.16 6.38 -11.72
CA GLU A 254 4.43 5.24 -10.83
C GLU A 254 3.16 4.43 -10.52
N GLN A 255 2.06 5.12 -10.22
CA GLN A 255 0.76 4.49 -10.01
C GLN A 255 0.32 3.69 -11.24
N SER A 256 0.46 4.29 -12.44
CA SER A 256 0.15 3.66 -13.72
C SER A 256 1.02 2.42 -14.00
N LYS A 257 2.32 2.53 -13.73
CA LYS A 257 3.30 1.45 -13.91
C LYS A 257 2.99 0.26 -13.02
N GLU A 258 2.77 0.49 -11.73
CA GLU A 258 2.46 -0.57 -10.76
C GLU A 258 1.07 -1.18 -10.99
N TYR A 259 0.08 -0.37 -11.39
CA TYR A 259 -1.23 -0.85 -11.83
C TYR A 259 -1.11 -1.80 -13.04
N TYR A 260 -0.42 -1.37 -14.09
CA TYR A 260 -0.19 -2.17 -15.30
C TYR A 260 0.56 -3.48 -15.00
N LYS A 261 1.65 -3.39 -14.23
CA LYS A 261 2.42 -4.55 -13.80
C LYS A 261 1.54 -5.59 -13.10
N THR A 262 0.67 -5.13 -12.20
CA THR A 262 -0.23 -6.00 -11.44
C THR A 262 -1.32 -6.61 -12.32
N LEU A 263 -1.91 -5.84 -13.24
CA LEU A 263 -2.90 -6.36 -14.20
C LEU A 263 -2.31 -7.48 -15.07
N ARG A 264 -1.09 -7.29 -15.59
CA ARG A 264 -0.45 -8.24 -16.49
C ARG A 264 -0.16 -9.60 -15.89
N THR A 265 -0.10 -9.74 -14.57
CA THR A 265 0.13 -11.05 -13.91
C THR A 265 -0.90 -12.09 -14.35
N ASN A 266 -2.15 -11.69 -14.60
CA ASN A 266 -3.22 -12.61 -15.00
C ASN A 266 -3.88 -12.26 -16.33
N LEU A 267 -3.78 -11.00 -16.80
CA LEU A 267 -4.35 -10.57 -18.08
C LEU A 267 -3.33 -10.69 -19.21
N GLN A 268 -3.56 -11.63 -20.14
CA GLN A 268 -2.84 -11.71 -21.41
C GLN A 268 -3.35 -10.69 -22.46
N LYS A 269 -3.91 -9.55 -22.03
CA LYS A 269 -4.42 -8.52 -22.94
C LYS A 269 -3.31 -7.53 -23.30
N LYS A 270 -3.15 -7.26 -24.60
CA LYS A 270 -2.30 -6.18 -25.11
C LYS A 270 -2.78 -4.83 -24.55
N ILE A 271 -1.85 -3.90 -24.30
CA ILE A 271 -2.27 -2.54 -23.96
C ILE A 271 -2.99 -1.91 -25.18
N PRO A 272 -4.11 -1.19 -25.00
CA PRO A 272 -4.75 -0.50 -26.10
C PRO A 272 -3.83 0.56 -26.72
N ASP A 273 -3.79 0.64 -28.05
CA ASP A 273 -2.84 1.53 -28.76
C ASP A 273 -3.03 3.01 -28.41
N ASN A 274 -4.25 3.44 -28.06
CA ASN A 274 -4.52 4.81 -27.59
C ASN A 274 -3.91 5.06 -26.21
N VAL A 275 -3.96 4.08 -25.31
CA VAL A 275 -3.33 4.16 -23.98
C VAL A 275 -1.82 4.19 -24.13
N TYR A 276 -1.26 3.35 -25.00
CA TYR A 276 0.18 3.35 -25.28
C TYR A 276 0.65 4.69 -25.86
N ARG A 277 -0.07 5.22 -26.86
CA ARG A 277 0.21 6.55 -27.43
C ARG A 277 0.21 7.65 -26.37
N ASN A 278 -0.76 7.67 -25.47
CA ASN A 278 -0.79 8.65 -24.39
C ASN A 278 0.48 8.63 -23.53
N ILE A 279 1.08 7.44 -23.30
CA ILE A 279 2.33 7.31 -22.53
C ILE A 279 3.52 7.85 -23.34
N LEU A 280 3.57 7.56 -24.64
CA LEU A 280 4.59 8.10 -25.55
C LEU A 280 4.50 9.63 -25.62
N ASP A 281 3.30 10.19 -25.69
CA ASP A 281 3.10 11.63 -25.73
C ASP A 281 3.60 12.30 -24.45
N ILE A 282 3.44 11.65 -23.27
CA ILE A 282 4.00 12.15 -22.01
C ILE A 282 5.53 12.20 -22.05
N LYS A 283 6.19 11.24 -22.71
CA LYS A 283 7.66 11.24 -22.87
C LYS A 283 8.17 12.46 -23.65
N LEU A 284 7.33 13.05 -24.50
CA LEU A 284 7.66 14.22 -25.31
C LEU A 284 7.51 15.55 -24.54
N LEU A 285 6.95 15.52 -23.34
CA LEU A 285 6.83 16.69 -22.49
C LEU A 285 8.19 17.10 -21.92
N ASP A 286 8.34 18.40 -21.61
CA ASP A 286 9.51 18.92 -20.91
C ASP A 286 9.45 18.54 -19.42
N LEU A 287 9.87 17.31 -19.13
CA LEU A 287 9.81 16.71 -17.79
C LEU A 287 11.16 16.83 -17.06
N PRO A 288 11.16 17.03 -15.73
CA PRO A 288 12.37 16.84 -14.95
C PRO A 288 12.95 15.44 -15.15
N LYS A 289 14.28 15.35 -15.15
CA LYS A 289 15.03 14.12 -15.43
C LYS A 289 14.54 12.90 -14.62
N SER A 290 14.17 13.09 -13.36
CA SER A 290 13.64 12.01 -12.50
C SER A 290 12.30 11.46 -13.00
N CYS A 291 11.41 12.34 -13.45
CA CYS A 291 10.09 11.98 -13.99
C CYS A 291 10.24 11.34 -15.37
N TYR A 292 11.08 11.91 -16.23
CA TYR A 292 11.39 11.38 -17.57
C TYR A 292 11.83 9.91 -17.52
N PHE A 293 12.79 9.57 -16.66
CA PHE A 293 13.25 8.18 -16.55
C PHE A 293 12.15 7.22 -16.09
N LYS A 294 11.24 7.65 -15.22
CA LYS A 294 10.10 6.79 -14.80
C LYS A 294 9.14 6.53 -15.94
N VAL A 295 8.94 7.49 -16.84
CA VAL A 295 8.14 7.31 -18.06
C VAL A 295 8.84 6.33 -18.99
N VAL A 296 10.15 6.48 -19.20
CA VAL A 296 10.95 5.55 -20.01
C VAL A 296 10.89 4.13 -19.44
N ASP A 297 11.12 3.96 -18.13
CA ASP A 297 11.02 2.66 -17.48
C ASP A 297 9.63 2.02 -17.64
N PHE A 298 8.57 2.85 -17.68
CA PHE A 298 7.22 2.36 -17.89
C PHE A 298 7.00 1.90 -19.33
N ILE A 299 7.51 2.65 -20.32
CA ILE A 299 7.47 2.25 -21.73
C ILE A 299 8.24 0.94 -21.94
N GLU A 300 9.46 0.83 -21.41
CA GLU A 300 10.27 -0.39 -21.50
C GLU A 300 9.56 -1.60 -20.86
N LEU A 301 8.89 -1.39 -19.72
CA LEU A 301 8.07 -2.42 -19.09
C LEU A 301 6.94 -2.88 -20.03
N ILE A 302 6.27 -1.95 -20.72
CA ILE A 302 5.21 -2.31 -21.67
C ILE A 302 5.80 -3.10 -22.83
N GLU A 303 6.81 -2.56 -23.51
CA GLU A 303 7.44 -3.18 -24.69
C GLU A 303 7.97 -4.59 -24.39
N LYS A 304 8.68 -4.77 -23.25
CA LYS A 304 9.18 -6.07 -22.82
C LYS A 304 8.06 -7.12 -22.67
N ASN A 305 6.88 -6.69 -22.23
CA ASN A 305 5.73 -7.58 -22.02
C ASN A 305 4.91 -7.82 -23.30
N GLU A 306 5.10 -7.05 -24.38
CA GLU A 306 4.40 -7.23 -25.65
C GLU A 306 5.18 -8.08 -26.67
N ILE A 307 6.51 -8.10 -26.57
CA ILE A 307 7.39 -8.89 -27.47
C ILE A 307 7.14 -10.42 -27.41
N PRO A 308 6.86 -11.06 -26.25
CA PRO A 308 6.59 -12.50 -26.20
C PRO A 308 5.27 -12.92 -26.87
N THR A 309 4.28 -12.04 -26.90
CA THR A 309 2.96 -12.29 -27.53
C THR A 309 3.04 -12.37 -29.05
N LEU A 310 4.00 -11.69 -29.68
CA LEU A 310 4.20 -11.75 -31.14
C LEU A 310 4.87 -13.06 -31.58
N ARG A 311 5.78 -13.62 -30.77
CA ARG A 311 6.45 -14.89 -31.12
C ARG A 311 5.53 -16.11 -31.01
N LYS A 312 4.59 -16.12 -30.05
CA LYS A 312 3.61 -17.22 -29.92
C LYS A 312 2.59 -17.24 -31.06
N ASN A 313 2.14 -16.07 -31.52
CA ASN A 313 1.18 -16.01 -32.63
C ASN A 313 1.79 -16.39 -33.99
N ASN A 314 3.10 -16.24 -34.17
CA ASN A 314 3.79 -16.69 -35.38
C ASN A 314 4.12 -18.19 -35.36
N SER A 315 4.24 -18.83 -34.19
CA SER A 315 4.52 -20.28 -34.10
C SER A 315 3.30 -21.19 -34.37
N ILE A 316 2.09 -20.63 -34.48
CA ILE A 316 0.88 -21.40 -34.80
C ILE A 316 0.69 -21.53 -36.32
N TYR A 317 1.40 -20.74 -37.13
CA TYR A 317 1.32 -20.79 -38.60
C TYR A 317 2.46 -21.58 -39.26
N GLU A 318 3.35 -22.22 -38.50
CA GLU A 318 4.51 -22.98 -39.04
C GLU A 318 4.34 -24.52 -38.95
N LEU A 319 3.11 -25.04 -38.82
CA LEU A 319 2.85 -26.49 -38.77
C LEU A 319 1.85 -27.02 -39.82
N GLU A 320 1.53 -26.24 -40.84
CA GLU A 320 0.73 -26.71 -41.98
C GLU A 320 1.46 -26.45 -43.31
N ASP A 321 2.66 -27.02 -43.48
CA ASP A 321 3.26 -27.11 -44.82
C ASP A 321 4.24 -28.29 -45.00
N ASP A 322 4.00 -29.40 -44.31
CA ASP A 322 4.65 -30.68 -44.60
C ASP A 322 3.58 -31.76 -44.78
N GLY A 323 2.96 -31.81 -45.96
CA GLY A 323 2.11 -32.93 -46.35
C GLY A 323 1.17 -32.69 -47.53
N LEU A 324 1.71 -32.65 -48.76
CA LEU A 324 1.20 -33.40 -49.92
C LEU A 324 2.16 -33.34 -51.12
#